data_AF-A0AAW5EMN8-F1
#
_entry.id   AF-A0AAW5EMN8-F1
#
_cell.length_a   1.000
_cell.length_b   1.000
_cell.length_c   1.000
_cell.angle_alpha   90.00
_cell.angle_beta   90.00
_cell.angle_gamma   90.00
#
_symmetry.space_group_name_H-M   'P 1'
#
loop_
_entity.id
_entity.type
_entity.pdbx_description
1 polymer ?
#
loop_
_entity_poly.entity_id
_entity_poly.type
_entity_poly.pdbx_seq_one_letter_code
_entity_poly.pdbx_strand_id
1 'polypeptide(L)'
;MTTAHSTFETPIFMPVGTVGAVKSLDAIDLKEQLNAKIILANTYHMYLRPGSKIVKHFGGLHGFTKFDRSFLTDSGGFQAFSLSAN
;
A
#
# COMPACT_ATOMS: atom_id res chain seq x y z
N MET A 1 -4.47 -15.42 10.04
CA MET A 1 -3.93 -14.15 10.58
C MET A 1 -5.04 -13.10 10.60
N THR A 2 -5.16 -12.38 11.71
CA THR A 2 -6.15 -11.31 11.87
C THR A 2 -5.41 -9.99 12.10
N THR A 3 -5.84 -8.96 11.39
CA THR A 3 -5.34 -7.59 11.48
C THR A 3 -6.51 -6.65 11.74
N ALA A 4 -6.26 -5.38 12.02
CA ALA A 4 -7.32 -4.41 12.28
C ALA A 4 -8.34 -4.26 11.13
N HIS A 5 -7.94 -4.53 9.88
CA HIS A 5 -8.77 -4.29 8.69
C HIS A 5 -9.08 -5.54 7.87
N SER A 6 -8.51 -6.71 8.21
CA SER A 6 -8.74 -7.95 7.45
C SER A 6 -8.36 -9.21 8.24
N THR A 7 -9.04 -10.29 7.90
CA THR A 7 -8.71 -11.66 8.33
C THR A 7 -8.41 -12.49 7.09
N PHE A 8 -7.30 -13.23 7.09
CA PHE A 8 -6.86 -14.05 5.97
C PHE A 8 -5.94 -15.19 6.40
N GLU A 9 -5.84 -16.22 5.58
CA GLU A 9 -4.98 -17.38 5.81
C GLU A 9 -3.60 -17.18 5.17
N THR A 10 -2.60 -17.87 5.70
CA THR A 10 -1.24 -17.90 5.14
C THR A 10 -0.97 -19.31 4.61
N PRO A 11 -0.24 -19.47 3.48
CA PRO A 11 0.44 -18.43 2.70
C PRO A 11 -0.52 -17.57 1.87
N ILE A 12 -0.18 -16.29 1.68
CA ILE A 12 -0.97 -15.34 0.89
C ILE A 12 -0.08 -14.55 -0.07
N PHE A 13 -0.58 -14.31 -1.28
CA PHE A 13 0.04 -13.39 -2.23
C PHE A 13 -0.35 -11.95 -1.92
N MET A 14 0.64 -11.05 -1.87
CA MET A 14 0.44 -9.62 -1.60
C MET A 14 0.78 -8.78 -2.83
N PRO A 15 -0.22 -8.17 -3.50
CA PRO A 15 0.03 -7.20 -4.56
C PRO A 15 0.86 -6.02 -4.05
N VAL A 16 1.82 -5.55 -4.86
CA VAL A 16 2.72 -4.44 -4.51
C VAL A 16 2.25 -3.12 -5.14
N GLY A 17 1.97 -2.12 -4.30
CA GLY A 17 1.66 -0.75 -4.68
C GLY A 17 2.87 0.16 -4.53
N THR A 18 3.35 0.73 -5.64
CA THR A 18 4.57 1.56 -5.67
C THR A 18 4.33 3.01 -5.26
N VAL A 19 3.07 3.49 -5.21
CA VAL A 19 2.72 4.88 -4.75
C VAL A 19 1.41 4.85 -3.96
N GLY A 20 1.29 3.95 -2.99
CA GLY A 20 0.01 3.71 -2.29
C GLY A 20 -1.10 3.11 -3.15
N ALA A 21 -0.98 3.16 -4.48
CA ALA A 21 -1.81 2.47 -5.45
C ALA A 21 -0.98 1.37 -6.14
N VAL A 22 -1.63 0.25 -6.44
CA VAL A 22 -1.09 -0.78 -7.34
C VAL A 22 -1.16 -0.20 -8.75
N LYS A 23 -0.02 -0.15 -9.46
CA LYS A 23 0.02 0.42 -10.82
C LYS A 23 -1.03 -0.28 -11.69
N SER A 24 -1.87 0.52 -12.34
CA SER A 24 -2.90 0.09 -13.28
C SER A 24 -4.12 -0.64 -12.71
N LEU A 25 -4.27 -0.74 -11.39
CA LEU A 25 -5.48 -1.28 -10.75
C LEU A 25 -6.02 -0.28 -9.73
N ASP A 26 -7.31 0.01 -9.81
CA ASP A 26 -7.96 0.80 -8.78
C ASP A 26 -8.31 -0.07 -7.54
N ALA A 27 -8.78 0.56 -6.47
CA ALA A 27 -9.13 -0.16 -5.25
C ALA A 27 -10.29 -1.16 -5.43
N ILE A 28 -11.13 -0.98 -6.44
CA ILE A 28 -12.24 -1.89 -6.73
C ILE A 28 -11.67 -3.15 -7.38
N ASP A 29 -10.81 -3.02 -8.38
CA ASP A 29 -10.18 -4.17 -9.03
C ASP A 29 -9.41 -5.05 -8.04
N LEU A 30 -8.65 -4.42 -7.12
CA LEU A 30 -7.93 -5.15 -6.07
C LEU A 30 -8.88 -5.94 -5.15
N LYS A 31 -10.06 -5.41 -4.86
CA LYS A 31 -11.01 -6.02 -3.93
C LYS A 31 -11.93 -7.05 -4.57
N GLU A 32 -12.38 -6.77 -5.79
CA GLU A 32 -13.41 -7.54 -6.48
C GLU A 32 -12.79 -8.56 -7.45
N GLN A 33 -11.78 -8.16 -8.24
CA GLN A 33 -11.15 -9.05 -9.22
C GLN A 33 -10.09 -9.95 -8.58
N LEU A 34 -9.22 -9.37 -7.75
CA LEU A 34 -8.13 -10.11 -7.12
C LEU A 34 -8.47 -10.65 -5.72
N ASN A 35 -9.57 -10.17 -5.14
CA ASN A 35 -9.95 -10.47 -3.76
C ASN A 35 -8.80 -10.27 -2.75
N ALA A 36 -7.93 -9.28 -2.99
CA ALA A 36 -6.77 -9.02 -2.15
C ALA A 36 -7.22 -8.66 -0.73
N LYS A 37 -6.80 -9.45 0.26
CA LYS A 37 -7.08 -9.17 1.68
C LYS A 37 -6.02 -8.29 2.34
N ILE A 38 -4.84 -8.23 1.74
CA ILE A 38 -3.73 -7.40 2.17
C ILE A 38 -2.91 -6.99 0.96
N ILE A 39 -2.43 -5.74 0.94
CA ILE A 39 -1.53 -5.25 -0.10
C ILE A 39 -0.27 -4.65 0.53
N LEU A 40 0.85 -4.76 -0.19
CA LEU A 40 2.10 -4.12 0.21
C LEU A 40 2.13 -2.71 -0.37
N ALA A 41 2.20 -1.68 0.48
CA ALA A 41 2.35 -0.29 0.05
C ALA A 41 3.76 0.20 0.32
N ASN A 42 4.44 0.62 -0.74
CA ASN A 42 5.75 1.24 -0.63
C ASN A 42 5.61 2.70 -0.16
N THR A 43 6.15 3.00 1.02
CA THR A 43 6.00 4.32 1.65
C THR A 43 7.04 5.33 1.17
N TYR A 44 8.15 4.90 0.55
CA TYR A 44 9.19 5.78 0.03
C TYR A 44 8.64 6.78 -0.99
N HIS A 45 7.89 6.29 -1.97
CA HIS A 45 7.31 7.16 -2.99
C HIS A 45 6.21 8.04 -2.43
N MET A 46 5.36 7.52 -1.53
CA MET A 46 4.29 8.29 -0.88
C MET A 46 4.83 9.44 -0.03
N TYR A 47 5.98 9.24 0.61
CA TYR A 47 6.70 10.28 1.35
C TYR A 47 7.23 11.38 0.42
N LEU A 48 7.76 11.02 -0.75
CA LEU A 48 8.30 11.98 -1.71
C LEU A 48 7.22 12.73 -2.49
N ARG A 49 6.18 12.03 -2.98
CA ARG A 49 5.03 12.57 -3.71
C ARG A 49 3.83 11.62 -3.51
N PRO A 50 2.71 12.06 -2.93
CA PRO A 50 2.29 13.44 -2.66
C PRO A 50 2.81 14.03 -1.33
N GLY A 51 3.44 13.23 -0.46
CA GLY A 51 3.91 13.64 0.85
C GLY A 51 2.94 13.28 1.99
N SER A 52 3.52 12.99 3.16
CA SER A 52 2.78 12.48 4.33
C SER A 52 1.67 13.40 4.84
N LYS A 53 1.84 14.73 4.72
CA LYS A 53 0.81 15.71 5.10
C LYS A 53 -0.45 15.59 4.25
N ILE A 54 -0.29 15.39 2.94
CA ILE A 54 -1.42 15.21 2.02
C ILE A 54 -2.11 13.88 2.32
N VAL A 55 -1.35 12.79 2.48
CA VAL A 55 -1.92 11.48 2.85
C VAL A 55 -2.70 11.57 4.16
N LYS A 56 -2.17 12.28 5.17
CA LYS A 56 -2.86 12.49 6.45
C LYS A 56 -4.14 13.32 6.28
N HIS A 57 -4.12 14.37 5.44
CA HIS A 57 -5.30 15.19 5.15
C HIS A 57 -6.45 14.37 4.55
N PHE A 58 -6.13 13.37 3.72
CA PHE A 58 -7.12 12.46 3.15
C PHE A 58 -7.56 11.31 4.07
N GLY A 59 -7.16 11.30 5.35
CA GLY A 59 -7.52 10.25 6.30
C GLY A 59 -6.57 9.05 6.31
N GLY A 60 -5.30 9.27 5.97
CA GLY A 60 -4.29 8.21 5.93
C GLY A 60 -4.32 7.42 4.62
N LEU A 61 -3.62 6.27 4.59
CA LEU A 61 -3.50 5.43 3.39
C LEU A 61 -4.86 4.92 2.91
N HIS A 62 -5.71 4.44 3.82
CA HIS A 62 -7.07 3.98 3.46
C HIS A 62 -7.90 5.08 2.82
N GLY A 63 -7.88 6.29 3.39
CA GLY A 63 -8.66 7.40 2.86
C GLY A 63 -8.13 7.96 1.53
N PHE A 64 -6.80 7.94 1.36
CA PHE A 64 -6.13 8.36 0.13
C PHE A 64 -6.33 7.36 -1.03
N THR A 65 -6.25 6.07 -0.75
CA THR A 65 -6.29 4.99 -1.76
C THR A 65 -7.70 4.44 -2.00
N LYS A 66 -8.63 4.69 -1.07
CA LYS A 66 -9.96 4.06 -0.98
C LYS A 66 -9.93 2.53 -0.82
N PHE A 67 -8.76 1.95 -0.54
CA PHE A 67 -8.65 0.55 -0.16
C PHE A 67 -8.91 0.42 1.34
N ASP A 68 -9.94 -0.35 1.69
CA ASP A 68 -10.49 -0.50 3.04
C ASP A 68 -9.99 -1.76 3.77
N ARG A 69 -9.11 -2.54 3.14
CA ARG A 69 -8.51 -3.76 3.67
C ARG A 69 -7.09 -3.50 4.18
N SER A 70 -6.37 -4.55 4.56
CA SER A 70 -5.10 -4.41 5.26
C SER A 70 -3.95 -3.94 4.37
N PHE A 71 -3.07 -3.14 4.97
CA PHE A 71 -1.83 -2.70 4.36
C PHE A 71 -0.64 -3.30 5.10
N LEU A 72 0.35 -3.75 4.35
CA LEU A 72 1.71 -3.95 4.82
C LEU A 72 2.58 -2.84 4.26
N THR A 73 3.10 -1.97 5.11
CA THR A 73 3.94 -0.84 4.67
C THR A 73 5.41 -1.19 4.83
N ASP A 74 6.21 -1.00 3.77
CA ASP A 74 7.66 -0.98 3.94
C ASP A 74 8.11 0.33 4.60
N SER A 75 9.35 0.37 5.10
CA SER A 75 9.93 1.57 5.72
C SER A 75 10.55 2.54 4.71
N GLY A 76 10.59 2.17 3.42
CA GLY A 76 11.27 2.93 2.38
C GLY A 76 12.81 2.88 2.40
N GLY A 77 13.41 2.25 3.40
CA GLY A 77 14.87 2.24 3.58
C GLY A 77 15.61 1.48 2.48
N PHE A 78 14.99 0.43 1.93
CA PHE A 78 15.57 -0.32 0.81
C PHE A 78 15.65 0.55 -0.46
N GLN A 79 14.57 1.25 -0.82
CA GLN A 79 14.60 2.12 -2.01
C GLN A 79 15.50 3.33 -1.81
N ALA A 80 15.53 3.90 -0.60
CA ALA A 80 16.44 5.00 -0.27
C ALA A 80 17.91 4.60 -0.50
N PHE A 81 18.30 3.38 -0.13
CA PHE A 81 19.66 2.86 -0.30
C PHE A 81 19.97 2.47 -1.76
N SER A 82 19.05 1.77 -2.43
CA SER A 82 19.26 1.27 -3.80
C SER A 82 19.21 2.36 -4.88
N LEU A 83 18.51 3.47 -4.66
CA LEU A 83 18.45 4.60 -5.61
C LEU A 83 19.59 5.61 -5.41
N SER A 84 20.17 5.69 -4.20
CA SER A 84 21.36 6.53 -3.95
C SER A 84 22.67 5.96 -4.48
N ALA A 85 22.66 4.70 -4.92
CA ALA A 85 23.81 4.01 -5.49
C ALA A 85 23.91 4.10 -7.03
N ASN A 86 23.05 4.90 -7.67
CA ASN A 86 23.11 5.18 -9.11
C ASN A 86 23.40 6.67 -9.37
#